data_AF-A0A2N9MFT1-F1
#
_entry.id   AF-A0A2N9MFT1-F1
#
_cell.length_a   1.000
_cell.length_b   1.000
_cell.length_c   1.000
_cell.angle_alpha   90.00
_cell.angle_beta   90.00
_cell.angle_gamma   90.00
#
_symmetry.space_group_name_H-M   'P 1'
#
loop_
_entity.id
_entity.type
_entity.pdbx_description
1 polymer ?
#
loop_
_entity_poly.entity_id
_entity_poly.type
_entity_poly.pdbx_seq_one_letter_code
_entity_poly.pdbx_strand_id
1 'polypeptide(L)'
;MLQSVLTRYLHRLPAPRWLMTGAAALVLFWQLMLPPVPGVADNGDFGKLLGRYGLGSGKTFVYADTKFFFGDENRYRSGFSSSELLSIVPALAINKVLSRDGFFDLRIMGAVHASLFLLAVFLFAPLLDSAAAGLLVILLFCDFMYAGFFNSFYMDASSYLFTLLSAVFYLRAMRWRRTADALALWIGMILTIVSKSQYAMVGPWFAVLFWTGREFLAGGRKAIAATASLTLVVATCVSYRYLTPEGYSDNAAFTVIFSQILPASEDSDRALAELGLDGAYRQWIGLQAYSPGVPLDNPAFHQDFRRRTSFLKIAQFYLRHPADAWRALRTSLDEAGSFQSPLGNFDSRSGKPPAAKYESFQLVSGWKRRIFYHHGARLLAFFFGLALLVPALLFWHRRAVWGGAVLSAMALSTLIVSALADVYDQFRHQLVAFALFDMLLLTLVWLVPQARSPCLPTSSARPRFPTRWHGPDRARRDSD
;
A
#
# COMPACT_ATOMS: atom_id res chain seq x y z
N MET A 1 -4.80 -29.45 39.76
CA MET A 1 -5.44 -28.24 40.32
C MET A 1 -4.83 -26.93 39.78
N LEU A 2 -3.50 -26.80 39.64
CA LEU A 2 -2.87 -25.63 39.02
C LEU A 2 -3.27 -25.43 37.53
N GLN A 3 -3.32 -26.50 36.74
CA GLN A 3 -3.73 -26.45 35.33
C GLN A 3 -5.17 -25.95 35.14
N SER A 4 -6.11 -26.37 36.01
CA SER A 4 -7.52 -25.97 35.95
C SER A 4 -7.76 -24.52 36.40
N VAL A 5 -6.89 -23.99 37.27
CA VAL A 5 -6.92 -22.58 37.67
C VAL A 5 -6.32 -21.70 36.55
N LEU A 6 -5.24 -22.15 35.92
CA LEU A 6 -4.66 -21.50 34.74
C LEU A 6 -5.63 -21.47 33.55
N THR A 7 -6.37 -22.55 33.27
CA THR A 7 -7.38 -22.54 32.19
C THR A 7 -8.54 -21.60 32.49
N ARG A 8 -8.97 -21.50 33.75
CA ARG A 8 -10.03 -20.56 34.16
C ARG A 8 -9.57 -19.09 34.16
N TYR A 9 -8.29 -18.81 34.41
CA TYR A 9 -7.72 -17.47 34.26
C TYR A 9 -7.45 -17.09 32.80
N LEU A 10 -7.04 -18.04 31.95
CA LEU A 10 -6.87 -17.83 30.50
C LEU A 10 -8.19 -17.49 29.79
N HIS A 11 -9.34 -17.94 30.32
CA HIS A 11 -10.67 -17.52 29.86
C HIS A 11 -11.08 -16.09 30.28
N ARG A 12 -10.32 -15.44 31.17
CA ARG A 12 -10.53 -14.03 31.58
C ARG A 12 -9.59 -13.04 30.89
N LEU A 13 -8.60 -13.51 30.13
CA LEU A 13 -7.80 -12.63 29.29
C LEU A 13 -8.67 -12.14 28.11
N PRO A 14 -8.55 -10.87 27.69
CA PRO A 14 -9.23 -10.41 26.49
C PRO A 14 -8.85 -11.34 25.34
N ALA A 15 -9.82 -11.73 24.51
CA ALA A 15 -9.55 -12.59 23.36
C ALA A 15 -8.32 -12.06 22.57
N PRO A 16 -7.43 -12.91 22.02
CA PRO A 16 -6.16 -12.48 21.42
C PRO A 16 -6.25 -11.28 20.46
N ARG A 17 -7.40 -11.15 19.76
CA ARG A 17 -7.75 -9.99 18.93
C ARG A 17 -7.77 -8.65 19.68
N TRP A 18 -8.37 -8.58 20.86
CA TRP A 18 -8.47 -7.34 21.64
C TRP A 18 -7.13 -6.93 22.23
N LEU A 19 -6.31 -7.90 22.66
CA LEU A 19 -4.94 -7.64 23.13
C LEU A 19 -4.07 -7.06 22.00
N MET A 20 -4.08 -7.71 20.83
CA MET A 20 -3.28 -7.26 19.69
C MET A 20 -3.73 -5.89 19.17
N THR A 21 -5.03 -5.68 18.98
CA THR A 21 -5.57 -4.38 18.56
C THR A 21 -5.33 -3.31 19.62
N GLY A 22 -5.47 -3.63 20.90
CA GLY A 22 -5.19 -2.70 22.01
C GLY A 22 -3.72 -2.28 22.06
N ALA A 23 -2.79 -3.22 21.86
CA ALA A 23 -1.36 -2.93 21.78
C ALA A 23 -1.02 -2.04 20.58
N ALA A 24 -1.56 -2.34 19.39
CA ALA A 24 -1.41 -1.49 18.22
C ALA A 24 -2.01 -0.09 18.44
N ALA A 25 -3.19 -0.01 19.08
CA ALA A 25 -3.84 1.26 19.39
C ALA A 25 -3.01 2.12 20.34
N LEU A 26 -2.39 1.52 21.36
CA LEU A 26 -1.50 2.24 22.27
C LEU A 26 -0.26 2.81 21.55
N VAL A 27 0.36 1.99 20.70
CA VAL A 27 1.53 2.39 19.90
C VAL A 27 1.18 3.54 18.94
N LEU A 28 0.04 3.45 18.24
CA LEU A 28 -0.42 4.50 17.34
C LEU A 28 -0.86 5.76 18.08
N PHE A 29 -1.52 5.62 19.24
CA PHE A 29 -1.90 6.77 20.05
C PHE A 29 -0.66 7.56 20.49
N TRP A 30 0.39 6.87 20.96
CA TRP A 30 1.66 7.51 21.32
C TRP A 30 2.26 8.26 20.13
N GLN A 31 2.33 7.61 18.96
CA GLN A 31 2.95 8.20 17.78
C GLN A 31 2.15 9.34 17.19
N LEU A 32 0.81 9.27 17.16
CA LEU A 32 0.00 10.16 16.33
C LEU A 32 -0.71 11.26 17.09
N MET A 33 -0.88 11.10 18.41
CA MET A 33 -1.72 12.01 19.21
C MET A 33 -0.92 12.85 20.20
N LEU A 34 0.23 12.35 20.68
CA LEU A 34 1.01 13.00 21.73
C LEU A 34 2.01 14.03 21.16
N PRO A 35 2.14 15.21 21.79
CA PRO A 35 3.12 16.21 21.39
C PRO A 35 4.57 15.82 21.74
N PRO A 36 5.57 16.24 20.92
CA PRO A 36 5.43 16.92 19.64
C PRO A 36 4.86 15.96 18.59
N VAL A 37 3.72 16.33 17.98
CA VAL A 37 2.94 15.45 17.11
C VAL A 37 3.68 15.32 15.78
N PRO A 38 4.14 14.12 15.41
CA PRO A 38 4.80 13.91 14.14
C PRO A 38 3.80 13.68 13.00
N GLY A 39 4.21 14.00 11.78
CA GLY A 39 3.50 13.71 10.54
C GLY A 39 4.45 13.66 9.36
N VAL A 40 3.93 13.76 8.14
CA VAL A 40 4.74 13.96 6.93
C VAL A 40 4.34 15.28 6.30
N ALA A 41 5.32 16.17 6.07
CA ALA A 41 5.07 17.50 5.52
C ALA A 41 4.40 17.42 4.13
N ASP A 42 3.63 18.43 3.80
CA ASP A 42 3.01 18.57 2.47
C ASP A 42 4.08 18.93 1.43
N ASN A 43 4.28 18.07 0.43
CA ASN A 43 5.18 18.34 -0.71
C ASN A 43 4.44 18.89 -1.94
N GLY A 44 3.26 19.50 -1.75
CA GLY A 44 2.41 20.04 -2.81
C GLY A 44 1.31 19.08 -3.27
N ASP A 45 1.27 17.86 -2.74
CA ASP A 45 0.27 16.86 -3.09
C ASP A 45 -1.05 17.03 -2.34
N PHE A 46 -1.06 17.62 -1.13
CA PHE A 46 -2.30 17.71 -0.35
C PHE A 46 -3.34 18.58 -1.05
N GLY A 47 -2.91 19.67 -1.69
CA GLY A 47 -3.78 20.57 -2.46
C GLY A 47 -4.62 19.86 -3.53
N LYS A 48 -4.17 18.70 -4.04
CA LYS A 48 -4.94 17.87 -4.98
C LYS A 48 -6.30 17.45 -4.41
N LEU A 49 -6.40 17.22 -3.10
CA LEU A 49 -7.67 16.83 -2.47
C LEU A 49 -8.25 17.95 -1.61
N LEU A 50 -7.40 18.73 -0.96
CA LEU A 50 -7.80 19.75 0.00
C LEU A 50 -8.39 21.01 -0.65
N GLY A 51 -7.97 21.35 -1.88
CA GLY A 51 -8.42 22.56 -2.56
C GLY A 51 -9.96 22.66 -2.67
N ARG A 52 -10.68 21.54 -2.84
CA ARG A 52 -12.15 21.58 -2.94
C ARG A 52 -12.84 22.01 -1.65
N TYR A 53 -12.15 21.89 -0.51
CA TYR A 53 -12.65 22.25 0.80
C TYR A 53 -12.16 23.64 1.25
N GLY A 54 -11.28 24.28 0.47
CA GLY A 54 -10.63 25.53 0.86
C GLY A 54 -9.67 25.34 2.03
N LEU A 55 -9.05 24.16 2.15
CA LEU A 55 -8.12 23.85 3.25
C LEU A 55 -6.68 24.06 2.77
N GLY A 56 -5.97 24.97 3.43
CA GLY A 56 -4.56 25.30 3.15
C GLY A 56 -3.62 24.74 4.21
N SER A 57 -2.41 24.37 3.77
CA SER A 57 -1.27 24.03 4.63
C SER A 57 -0.33 25.23 4.77
N GLY A 58 0.42 25.28 5.87
CA GLY A 58 1.42 26.33 6.12
C GLY A 58 2.70 26.11 5.33
N LYS A 59 3.80 25.78 6.02
CA LYS A 59 5.12 25.64 5.40
C LYS A 59 5.30 24.26 4.75
N THR A 60 5.15 24.20 3.43
CA THR A 60 5.36 22.98 2.64
C THR A 60 6.81 22.47 2.71
N PHE A 61 7.00 21.16 2.48
CA PHE A 61 8.24 20.39 2.43
C PHE A 61 9.04 20.28 3.73
N VAL A 62 9.17 21.37 4.49
CA VAL A 62 10.07 21.47 5.65
C VAL A 62 9.39 21.23 6.99
N TYR A 63 8.07 21.42 7.10
CA TYR A 63 7.31 21.24 8.34
C TYR A 63 6.02 20.47 8.10
N ALA A 64 5.71 19.54 8.99
CA ALA A 64 4.43 18.83 9.04
C ALA A 64 3.49 19.58 9.97
N ASP A 65 2.98 20.72 9.51
CA ASP A 65 2.06 21.54 10.31
C ASP A 65 0.78 20.75 10.66
N THR A 66 0.39 20.78 11.94
CA THR A 66 -0.74 20.03 12.46
C THR A 66 -2.02 20.85 12.49
N LYS A 67 -1.96 22.16 12.19
CA LYS A 67 -3.14 23.01 12.04
C LYS A 67 -3.22 23.53 10.61
N PHE A 68 -4.34 23.26 9.98
CA PHE A 68 -4.67 23.72 8.64
C PHE A 68 -5.76 24.78 8.71
N PHE A 69 -5.70 25.76 7.83
CA PHE A 69 -6.63 26.90 7.83
C PHE A 69 -7.65 26.75 6.72
N PHE A 70 -8.88 27.19 7.01
CA PHE A 70 -9.93 27.31 6.00
C PHE A 70 -9.87 28.71 5.39
N GLY A 71 -9.86 28.80 4.07
CA GLY A 71 -9.86 30.06 3.34
C GLY A 71 -10.31 29.87 1.90
N ASP A 72 -11.08 30.83 1.37
CA ASP A 72 -11.59 30.78 0.00
C ASP A 72 -10.47 30.97 -1.03
N GLU A 73 -9.36 31.59 -0.66
CA GLU A 73 -8.13 31.66 -1.46
C GLU A 73 -7.51 30.27 -1.73
N ASN A 74 -7.76 29.29 -0.85
CA ASN A 74 -7.33 27.91 -1.04
C ASN A 74 -8.38 27.08 -1.79
N ARG A 75 -9.52 27.68 -2.19
CA ARG A 75 -10.64 26.94 -2.78
C ARG A 75 -10.50 26.81 -4.29
N TYR A 76 -10.19 25.61 -4.76
CA TYR A 76 -10.12 25.30 -6.19
C TYR A 76 -10.44 23.83 -6.48
N ARG A 77 -10.79 23.54 -7.74
CA ARG A 77 -10.97 22.17 -8.22
C ARG A 77 -9.71 21.72 -8.95
N SER A 78 -8.93 20.87 -8.29
CA SER A 78 -7.71 20.27 -8.86
C SER A 78 -7.99 19.28 -10.00
N GLY A 79 -9.21 18.77 -10.12
CA GLY A 79 -9.59 17.71 -11.05
C GLY A 79 -9.23 16.29 -10.59
N PHE A 80 -8.52 16.12 -9.48
CA PHE A 80 -8.24 14.79 -8.92
C PHE A 80 -9.47 14.18 -8.24
N SER A 81 -9.57 12.86 -8.25
CA SER A 81 -10.51 12.10 -7.41
C SER A 81 -9.81 10.90 -6.82
N SER A 82 -10.11 10.60 -5.56
CA SER A 82 -9.40 9.57 -4.79
C SER A 82 -10.31 8.92 -3.77
N SER A 83 -10.09 7.63 -3.50
CA SER A 83 -10.68 6.95 -2.34
C SER A 83 -10.25 7.56 -0.99
N GLU A 84 -9.16 8.34 -0.94
CA GLU A 84 -8.74 9.12 0.23
C GLU A 84 -9.84 10.07 0.73
N LEU A 85 -10.74 10.51 -0.14
CA LEU A 85 -11.90 11.32 0.23
C LEU A 85 -12.83 10.60 1.23
N LEU A 86 -12.83 9.27 1.25
CA LEU A 86 -13.54 8.46 2.25
C LEU A 86 -12.94 8.62 3.66
N SER A 87 -11.69 9.05 3.78
CA SER A 87 -11.04 9.41 5.04
C SER A 87 -11.20 10.91 5.35
N ILE A 88 -10.98 11.76 4.33
CA ILE A 88 -11.02 13.22 4.50
C ILE A 88 -12.40 13.73 4.90
N VAL A 89 -13.47 13.26 4.25
CA VAL A 89 -14.83 13.77 4.52
C VAL A 89 -15.27 13.47 5.95
N PRO A 90 -15.16 12.23 6.48
CA PRO A 90 -15.40 11.98 7.90
C PRO A 90 -14.48 12.79 8.82
N ALA A 91 -13.19 12.94 8.48
CA ALA A 91 -12.28 13.73 9.29
C ALA A 91 -12.72 15.20 9.40
N LEU A 92 -13.19 15.82 8.30
CA LEU A 92 -13.76 17.17 8.30
C LEU A 92 -15.01 17.26 9.17
N ALA A 93 -15.90 16.27 9.09
CA ALA A 93 -17.11 16.22 9.91
C ALA A 93 -16.77 16.09 11.40
N ILE A 94 -15.81 15.24 11.77
CA ILE A 94 -15.32 15.07 13.13
C ILE A 94 -14.64 16.37 13.61
N ASN A 95 -13.81 17.00 12.78
CA ASN A 95 -13.15 18.26 13.11
C ASN A 95 -14.15 19.37 13.39
N LYS A 96 -15.22 19.47 12.61
CA LYS A 96 -16.29 20.46 12.85
C LYS A 96 -16.95 20.32 14.23
N VAL A 97 -16.97 19.10 14.79
CA VAL A 97 -17.55 18.83 16.12
C VAL A 97 -16.51 19.06 17.23
N LEU A 98 -15.28 18.61 17.04
CA LEU A 98 -14.23 18.59 18.07
C LEU A 98 -13.38 19.87 18.13
N SER A 99 -13.02 20.45 16.98
CA SER A 99 -12.15 21.62 16.88
C SER A 99 -12.99 22.88 16.71
N ARG A 100 -13.04 23.71 17.75
CA ARG A 100 -13.79 24.98 17.77
C ARG A 100 -12.92 26.22 17.55
N ASP A 101 -11.63 26.04 17.33
CA ASP A 101 -10.63 27.09 17.13
C ASP A 101 -10.58 27.62 15.69
N GLY A 102 -11.44 27.11 14.79
CA GLY A 102 -11.50 27.51 13.39
C GLY A 102 -10.44 26.86 12.49
N PHE A 103 -9.61 25.97 13.04
CA PHE A 103 -8.60 25.21 12.29
C PHE A 103 -9.03 23.76 12.10
N PHE A 104 -8.45 23.11 11.10
CA PHE A 104 -8.45 21.65 11.01
C PHE A 104 -7.23 21.07 11.74
N ASP A 105 -7.46 20.15 12.66
CA ASP A 105 -6.40 19.46 13.41
C ASP A 105 -6.00 18.15 12.74
N LEU A 106 -4.74 18.05 12.30
CA LEU A 106 -4.22 16.90 11.55
C LEU A 106 -4.35 15.58 12.31
N ARG A 107 -4.35 15.61 13.65
CA ARG A 107 -4.53 14.40 14.47
C ARG A 107 -5.87 13.71 14.22
N ILE A 108 -6.89 14.46 13.81
CA ILE A 108 -8.19 13.87 13.48
C ILE A 108 -8.07 12.99 12.23
N MET A 109 -7.29 13.43 11.24
CA MET A 109 -6.95 12.61 10.08
C MET A 109 -6.15 11.36 10.51
N GLY A 110 -5.17 11.55 11.40
CA GLY A 110 -4.44 10.45 12.04
C GLY A 110 -5.33 9.42 12.71
N ALA A 111 -6.36 9.86 13.43
CA ALA A 111 -7.30 8.98 14.12
C ALA A 111 -8.18 8.19 13.14
N VAL A 112 -8.63 8.82 12.05
CA VAL A 112 -9.41 8.16 10.99
C VAL A 112 -8.57 7.08 10.30
N HIS A 113 -7.34 7.41 9.89
CA HIS A 113 -6.41 6.45 9.30
C HIS A 113 -6.03 5.32 10.26
N ALA A 114 -5.69 5.65 11.51
CA ALA A 114 -5.40 4.68 12.54
C ALA A 114 -6.60 3.74 12.79
N SER A 115 -7.84 4.22 12.71
CA SER A 115 -9.04 3.39 12.87
C SER A 115 -9.16 2.34 11.75
N LEU A 116 -8.86 2.71 10.50
CA LEU A 116 -8.82 1.75 9.38
C LEU A 116 -7.71 0.70 9.56
N PHE A 117 -6.53 1.13 10.03
CA PHE A 117 -5.44 0.21 10.34
C PHE A 117 -5.80 -0.75 11.49
N LEU A 118 -6.37 -0.22 12.58
CA LEU A 118 -6.80 -1.01 13.73
C LEU A 118 -7.92 -2.00 13.36
N LEU A 119 -8.79 -1.63 12.42
CA LEU A 119 -9.76 -2.56 11.83
C LEU A 119 -9.03 -3.70 11.11
N ALA A 120 -8.00 -3.42 10.31
CA ALA A 120 -7.21 -4.47 9.66
C ALA A 120 -6.56 -5.40 10.69
N VAL A 121 -5.93 -4.86 11.74
CA VAL A 121 -5.34 -5.65 12.84
C VAL A 121 -6.40 -6.49 13.55
N PHE A 122 -7.55 -5.90 13.89
CA PHE A 122 -8.65 -6.59 14.57
C PHE A 122 -9.21 -7.75 13.74
N LEU A 123 -9.36 -7.54 12.44
CA LEU A 123 -9.86 -8.55 11.50
C LEU A 123 -8.81 -9.63 11.18
N PHE A 124 -7.52 -9.28 11.25
CA PHE A 124 -6.41 -10.20 11.02
C PHE A 124 -6.11 -11.09 12.22
N ALA A 125 -6.24 -10.58 13.45
CA ALA A 125 -5.84 -11.30 14.65
C ALA A 125 -6.45 -12.73 14.80
N PRO A 126 -7.71 -13.01 14.42
CA PRO A 126 -8.26 -14.38 14.46
C PRO A 126 -7.67 -15.34 13.41
N LEU A 127 -6.88 -14.84 12.45
CA LEU A 127 -6.14 -15.65 11.48
C LEU A 127 -4.74 -16.05 11.99
N LEU A 128 -4.31 -15.48 13.12
CA LEU A 128 -3.00 -15.77 13.70
C LEU A 128 -3.06 -16.98 14.61
N ASP A 129 -2.16 -17.93 14.34
CA ASP A 129 -1.95 -19.11 15.18
C ASP A 129 -0.83 -18.89 16.24
N SER A 130 -0.20 -17.72 16.25
CA SER A 130 0.98 -17.43 17.08
C SER A 130 1.04 -15.98 17.56
N ALA A 131 1.32 -15.79 18.85
CA ALA A 131 1.58 -14.47 19.44
C ALA A 131 2.82 -13.80 18.84
N ALA A 132 3.84 -14.57 18.45
CA ALA A 132 5.04 -14.04 17.81
C ALA A 132 4.74 -13.43 16.44
N ALA A 133 3.84 -14.03 15.66
CA ALA A 133 3.39 -13.46 14.40
C ALA A 133 2.56 -12.17 14.63
N GLY A 134 1.77 -12.12 15.70
CA GLY A 134 1.07 -10.90 16.12
C GLY A 134 2.02 -9.77 16.51
N LEU A 135 3.07 -10.08 17.27
CA LEU A 135 4.12 -9.11 17.61
C LEU A 135 4.85 -8.62 16.36
N LEU A 136 5.19 -9.52 15.42
CA LEU A 136 5.84 -9.14 14.17
C LEU A 136 4.97 -8.19 13.34
N VAL A 137 3.65 -8.39 13.27
CA VAL A 137 2.74 -7.45 12.61
C VAL A 137 2.79 -6.06 13.25
N ILE A 138 2.78 -5.99 14.58
CA ILE A 138 2.89 -4.71 15.30
C ILE A 138 4.25 -4.05 14.97
N LEU A 139 5.35 -4.81 15.03
CA LEU A 139 6.69 -4.28 14.75
C LEU A 139 6.85 -3.80 13.30
N LEU A 140 6.32 -4.53 12.32
CA LEU A 140 6.42 -4.16 10.90
C LEU A 140 5.53 -2.96 10.56
N PHE A 141 4.25 -3.02 10.93
CA PHE A 141 3.24 -2.12 10.39
C PHE A 141 2.86 -0.95 11.32
N CYS A 142 3.25 -0.98 12.60
CA CYS A 142 3.21 0.19 13.47
C CYS A 142 4.54 0.97 13.49
N ASP A 143 5.51 0.59 12.65
CA ASP A 143 6.72 1.38 12.43
C ASP A 143 6.36 2.76 11.85
N PHE A 144 7.11 3.80 12.26
CA PHE A 144 6.83 5.17 11.85
C PHE A 144 6.89 5.38 10.34
N MET A 145 7.62 4.54 9.59
CA MET A 145 7.64 4.60 8.13
C MET A 145 6.23 4.48 7.52
N TYR A 146 5.31 3.77 8.19
CA TYR A 146 3.90 3.67 7.82
C TYR A 146 3.02 4.61 8.64
N ALA A 147 3.18 4.59 9.98
CA ALA A 147 2.32 5.34 10.88
C ALA A 147 2.42 6.86 10.64
N GLY A 148 3.60 7.37 10.25
CA GLY A 148 3.79 8.79 9.94
C GLY A 148 2.84 9.31 8.85
N PHE A 149 2.51 8.48 7.86
CA PHE A 149 1.55 8.84 6.80
C PHE A 149 0.11 8.96 7.30
N PHE A 150 -0.24 8.43 8.48
CA PHE A 150 -1.60 8.59 9.01
C PHE A 150 -1.88 10.04 9.36
N ASN A 151 -0.88 10.77 9.86
CA ASN A 151 -0.91 12.23 10.02
C ASN A 151 -0.48 12.91 8.71
N SER A 152 -1.26 12.71 7.65
CA SER A 152 -1.08 13.37 6.35
C SER A 152 -2.39 13.33 5.54
N PHE A 153 -2.42 14.03 4.41
CA PHE A 153 -3.49 13.93 3.40
C PHE A 153 -2.99 13.25 2.12
N TYR A 154 -1.96 12.41 2.22
CA TYR A 154 -1.45 11.67 1.08
C TYR A 154 -2.43 10.59 0.65
N MET A 155 -2.75 10.57 -0.65
CA MET A 155 -3.46 9.44 -1.29
C MET A 155 -2.75 8.10 -1.06
N ASP A 156 -1.43 8.14 -0.87
CA ASP A 156 -0.60 6.96 -0.56
C ASP A 156 -1.02 6.28 0.76
N ALA A 157 -1.56 7.04 1.73
CA ALA A 157 -2.06 6.49 2.99
C ALA A 157 -3.28 5.58 2.76
N SER A 158 -4.29 6.02 2.00
CA SER A 158 -5.41 5.16 1.62
C SER A 158 -4.99 3.98 0.76
N SER A 159 -4.08 4.16 -0.19
CA SER A 159 -3.55 3.05 -1.01
C SER A 159 -2.97 1.95 -0.13
N TYR A 160 -2.15 2.32 0.85
CA TYR A 160 -1.57 1.41 1.84
C TYR A 160 -2.65 0.72 2.69
N LEU A 161 -3.55 1.50 3.31
CA LEU A 161 -4.59 0.98 4.21
C LEU A 161 -5.55 0.02 3.50
N PHE A 162 -6.00 0.36 2.29
CA PHE A 162 -6.91 -0.49 1.51
C PHE A 162 -6.20 -1.73 0.96
N THR A 163 -4.91 -1.64 0.60
CA THR A 163 -4.12 -2.82 0.23
C THR A 163 -3.99 -3.79 1.41
N LEU A 164 -3.72 -3.27 2.61
CA LEU A 164 -3.63 -4.07 3.84
C LEU A 164 -4.97 -4.72 4.18
N LEU A 165 -6.08 -3.98 4.13
CA LEU A 165 -7.42 -4.53 4.32
C LEU A 165 -7.76 -5.61 3.28
N SER A 166 -7.41 -5.40 2.00
CA SER A 166 -7.57 -6.40 0.95
C SER A 166 -6.77 -7.67 1.25
N ALA A 167 -5.52 -7.57 1.70
CA ALA A 167 -4.75 -8.75 2.10
C ALA A 167 -5.43 -9.51 3.25
N VAL A 168 -5.93 -8.80 4.26
CA VAL A 168 -6.68 -9.40 5.37
C VAL A 168 -7.94 -10.09 4.87
N PHE A 169 -8.81 -9.42 4.11
CA PHE A 169 -10.04 -10.01 3.59
C PHE A 169 -9.81 -11.20 2.66
N TYR A 170 -8.72 -11.19 1.88
CA TYR A 170 -8.31 -12.34 1.09
C TYR A 170 -8.06 -13.57 1.97
N LEU A 171 -7.26 -13.42 3.02
CA LEU A 171 -6.95 -14.51 3.96
C LEU A 171 -8.20 -14.99 4.71
N ARG A 172 -9.09 -14.06 5.11
CA ARG A 172 -10.37 -14.38 5.75
C ARG A 172 -11.30 -15.16 4.81
N ALA A 173 -11.42 -14.72 3.55
CA ALA A 173 -12.20 -15.41 2.54
C ALA A 173 -11.65 -16.80 2.24
N MET A 174 -10.32 -16.98 2.23
CA MET A 174 -9.70 -18.30 2.14
C MET A 174 -10.05 -19.21 3.32
N ARG A 175 -10.00 -18.67 4.55
CA ARG A 175 -10.21 -19.42 5.79
C ARG A 175 -11.68 -19.81 6.00
N TRP A 176 -12.60 -18.88 5.80
CA TRP A 176 -14.01 -19.05 6.17
C TRP A 176 -14.98 -19.07 4.99
N ARG A 177 -14.53 -18.76 3.77
CA ARG A 177 -15.33 -18.81 2.53
C ARG A 177 -16.63 -18.01 2.60
N ARG A 178 -16.63 -16.89 3.33
CA ARG A 178 -17.81 -16.02 3.47
C ARG A 178 -17.88 -15.05 2.30
N THR A 179 -19.07 -14.91 1.73
CA THR A 179 -19.35 -13.93 0.67
C THR A 179 -19.09 -12.50 1.12
N ALA A 180 -19.32 -12.19 2.40
CA ALA A 180 -19.01 -10.88 2.98
C ALA A 180 -17.50 -10.55 2.93
N ASP A 181 -16.63 -11.51 3.25
CA ASP A 181 -15.18 -11.31 3.16
C ASP A 181 -14.73 -11.16 1.70
N ALA A 182 -15.32 -11.90 0.76
CA ALA A 182 -15.04 -11.77 -0.67
C ALA A 182 -15.53 -10.43 -1.27
N LEU A 183 -16.70 -9.95 -0.85
CA LEU A 183 -17.22 -8.64 -1.26
C LEU A 183 -16.36 -7.51 -0.68
N ALA A 184 -15.98 -7.60 0.60
CA ALA A 184 -15.11 -6.62 1.24
C ALA A 184 -13.70 -6.61 0.61
N LEU A 185 -13.17 -7.77 0.22
CA LEU A 185 -11.95 -7.87 -0.59
C LEU A 185 -12.07 -7.09 -1.89
N TRP A 186 -13.12 -7.34 -2.67
CA TRP A 186 -13.35 -6.69 -3.97
C TRP A 186 -13.49 -5.16 -3.81
N ILE A 187 -14.21 -4.70 -2.79
CA ILE A 187 -14.32 -3.27 -2.48
C ILE A 187 -12.93 -2.70 -2.12
N GLY A 188 -12.17 -3.34 -1.23
CA GLY A 188 -10.82 -2.88 -0.88
C GLY A 188 -9.87 -2.81 -2.08
N MET A 189 -9.99 -3.75 -3.03
CA MET A 189 -9.20 -3.75 -4.26
C MET A 189 -9.55 -2.56 -5.14
N ILE A 190 -10.85 -2.25 -5.32
CA ILE A 190 -11.30 -1.05 -6.04
C ILE A 190 -10.78 0.21 -5.35
N LEU A 191 -10.92 0.32 -4.02
CA LEU A 191 -10.48 1.47 -3.26
C LEU A 191 -8.96 1.68 -3.33
N THR A 192 -8.19 0.60 -3.42
CA THR A 192 -6.75 0.66 -3.69
C THR A 192 -6.48 1.20 -5.09
N ILE A 193 -7.15 0.68 -6.13
CA ILE A 193 -6.97 1.12 -7.53
C ILE A 193 -7.29 2.61 -7.69
N VAL A 194 -8.38 3.09 -7.09
CA VAL A 194 -8.87 4.47 -7.23
C VAL A 194 -8.29 5.45 -6.21
N SER A 195 -7.29 5.03 -5.42
CA SER A 195 -6.62 5.91 -4.45
C SER A 195 -5.70 6.93 -5.13
N LYS A 196 -4.85 6.46 -6.05
CA LYS A 196 -3.93 7.27 -6.85
C LYS A 196 -3.67 6.51 -8.14
N SER A 197 -3.57 7.20 -9.27
CA SER A 197 -3.32 6.58 -10.57
C SER A 197 -2.06 5.72 -10.58
N GLN A 198 -1.03 6.11 -9.83
CA GLN A 198 0.18 5.29 -9.63
C GLN A 198 -0.17 3.87 -9.14
N TYR A 199 -1.10 3.70 -8.20
CA TYR A 199 -1.45 2.38 -7.68
C TYR A 199 -2.51 1.64 -8.51
N ALA A 200 -3.12 2.29 -9.50
CA ALA A 200 -4.04 1.61 -10.42
C ALA A 200 -3.36 0.44 -11.16
N MET A 201 -2.03 0.46 -11.30
CA MET A 201 -1.25 -0.63 -11.89
C MET A 201 -1.43 -1.99 -11.19
N VAL A 202 -1.89 -2.03 -9.94
CA VAL A 202 -2.16 -3.31 -9.25
C VAL A 202 -3.49 -3.96 -9.64
N GLY A 203 -4.37 -3.23 -10.32
CA GLY A 203 -5.71 -3.73 -10.67
C GLY A 203 -5.71 -5.00 -11.54
N PRO A 204 -4.88 -5.12 -12.59
CA PRO A 204 -4.74 -6.38 -13.34
C PRO A 204 -4.30 -7.56 -12.46
N TRP A 205 -3.41 -7.34 -11.48
CA TRP A 205 -3.00 -8.37 -10.54
C TRP A 205 -4.15 -8.79 -9.61
N PHE A 206 -4.95 -7.84 -9.14
CA PHE A 206 -6.17 -8.15 -8.38
C PHE A 206 -7.20 -8.92 -9.21
N ALA A 207 -7.34 -8.60 -10.51
CA ALA A 207 -8.20 -9.36 -11.41
C ALA A 207 -7.72 -10.83 -11.55
N VAL A 208 -6.41 -11.05 -11.71
CA VAL A 208 -5.81 -12.39 -11.72
C VAL A 208 -6.06 -13.10 -10.37
N LEU A 209 -5.90 -12.41 -9.25
CA LEU A 209 -6.14 -12.98 -7.92
C LEU A 209 -7.59 -13.42 -7.75
N PHE A 210 -8.54 -12.57 -8.15
CA PHE A 210 -9.96 -12.88 -8.02
C PHE A 210 -10.37 -14.05 -8.92
N TRP A 211 -9.87 -14.08 -10.16
CA TRP A 211 -10.13 -15.15 -11.10
C TRP A 211 -9.55 -16.50 -10.67
N THR A 212 -8.31 -16.51 -10.19
CA THR A 212 -7.63 -17.72 -9.71
C THR A 212 -8.20 -18.20 -8.37
N GLY A 213 -8.67 -17.28 -7.53
CA GLY A 213 -9.35 -17.54 -6.25
C GLY A 213 -10.86 -17.82 -6.35
N ARG A 214 -11.44 -17.90 -7.55
CA ARG A 214 -12.90 -18.01 -7.78
C ARG A 214 -13.61 -19.12 -7.00
N GLU A 215 -12.92 -20.22 -6.69
CA GLU A 215 -13.52 -21.37 -5.99
C GLU A 215 -14.00 -20.97 -4.59
N PHE A 216 -13.24 -20.13 -3.88
CA PHE A 216 -13.61 -19.66 -2.54
C PHE A 216 -14.13 -18.22 -2.52
N LEU A 217 -13.80 -17.39 -3.51
CA LEU A 217 -14.28 -16.01 -3.61
C LEU A 217 -15.67 -15.91 -4.26
N ALA A 218 -15.98 -16.81 -5.19
CA ALA A 218 -17.23 -16.79 -5.97
C ALA A 218 -18.00 -18.13 -5.92
N GLY A 219 -17.60 -19.05 -5.03
CA GLY A 219 -18.20 -20.39 -4.93
C GLY A 219 -18.10 -21.19 -6.24
N GLY A 220 -17.04 -20.97 -7.02
CA GLY A 220 -16.83 -21.61 -8.34
C GLY A 220 -17.65 -21.01 -9.49
N ARG A 221 -18.50 -20.01 -9.23
CA ARG A 221 -19.34 -19.37 -10.26
C ARG A 221 -18.48 -18.48 -11.17
N LYS A 222 -18.13 -19.02 -12.34
CA LYS A 222 -17.27 -18.33 -13.34
C LYS A 222 -17.80 -16.95 -13.73
N ALA A 223 -19.11 -16.78 -13.88
CA ALA A 223 -19.70 -15.48 -14.24
C ALA A 223 -19.42 -14.40 -13.19
N ILE A 224 -19.59 -14.71 -11.89
CA ILE A 224 -19.31 -13.75 -10.81
C ILE A 224 -17.82 -13.41 -10.78
N ALA A 225 -16.94 -14.42 -10.90
CA ALA A 225 -15.50 -14.19 -10.92
C ALA A 225 -15.05 -13.38 -12.14
N ALA A 226 -15.63 -13.64 -13.32
CA ALA A 226 -15.36 -12.88 -14.54
C ALA A 226 -15.79 -11.42 -14.39
N THR A 227 -17.01 -11.16 -13.90
CA THR A 227 -17.51 -9.80 -13.67
C THR A 227 -16.67 -9.06 -12.62
N ALA A 228 -16.34 -9.69 -11.50
CA ALA A 228 -15.49 -9.09 -10.48
C ALA A 228 -14.07 -8.79 -11.01
N SER A 229 -13.50 -9.68 -11.82
CA SER A 229 -12.18 -9.46 -12.44
C SER A 229 -12.23 -8.34 -13.49
N LEU A 230 -13.26 -8.33 -14.34
CA LEU A 230 -13.46 -7.31 -15.37
C LEU A 230 -13.65 -5.93 -14.75
N THR A 231 -14.44 -5.81 -13.69
CA THR A 231 -14.65 -4.54 -12.98
C THR A 231 -13.35 -3.97 -12.39
N LEU A 232 -12.42 -4.81 -11.93
CA LEU A 232 -11.10 -4.37 -11.46
C LEU A 232 -10.23 -3.82 -12.61
N VAL A 233 -10.28 -4.45 -13.79
CA VAL A 233 -9.62 -3.94 -15.00
C VAL A 233 -10.27 -2.63 -15.46
N VAL A 234 -11.60 -2.54 -15.46
CA VAL A 234 -12.32 -1.31 -15.79
C VAL A 234 -12.01 -0.20 -14.80
N ALA A 235 -11.96 -0.48 -13.50
CA ALA A 235 -11.56 0.48 -12.47
C ALA A 235 -10.15 1.02 -12.72
N THR A 236 -9.23 0.18 -13.20
CA THR A 236 -7.87 0.59 -13.59
C THR A 236 -7.92 1.60 -14.73
N CYS A 237 -8.66 1.29 -15.81
CA CYS A 237 -8.84 2.20 -16.95
C CYS A 237 -9.50 3.52 -16.53
N VAL A 238 -10.53 3.45 -15.69
CA VAL A 238 -11.23 4.64 -15.15
C VAL A 238 -10.28 5.50 -14.33
N SER A 239 -9.45 4.88 -13.49
CA SER A 239 -8.47 5.60 -12.67
C SER A 239 -7.48 6.40 -13.52
N TYR A 240 -6.93 5.79 -14.57
CA TYR A 240 -6.01 6.47 -15.48
C TYR A 240 -6.68 7.57 -16.31
N ARG A 241 -7.94 7.36 -16.74
CA ARG A 241 -8.60 8.26 -17.69
C ARG A 241 -9.31 9.44 -17.04
N TYR A 242 -9.88 9.25 -15.85
CA TYR A 242 -10.87 10.17 -15.26
C TYR A 242 -10.56 10.64 -13.84
N LEU A 243 -9.74 9.92 -13.07
CA LEU A 243 -9.47 10.28 -11.67
C LEU A 243 -8.23 11.16 -11.50
N THR A 244 -7.46 11.33 -12.57
CA THR A 244 -6.31 12.23 -12.66
C THR A 244 -6.57 13.27 -13.76
N PRO A 245 -6.24 14.55 -13.56
CA PRO A 245 -6.40 15.58 -14.57
C PRO A 245 -5.68 15.24 -15.86
N GLU A 246 -6.26 15.67 -16.98
CA GLU A 246 -5.65 15.49 -18.28
C GLU A 246 -4.31 16.22 -18.35
N GLY A 247 -3.28 15.52 -18.82
CA GLY A 247 -1.93 16.05 -18.99
C GLY A 247 -1.08 16.10 -17.72
N TYR A 248 -1.64 15.70 -16.56
CA TYR A 248 -0.88 15.64 -15.32
C TYR A 248 0.29 14.63 -15.39
N SER A 249 0.09 13.50 -16.07
CA SER A 249 1.13 12.50 -16.32
C SER A 249 2.35 13.06 -17.03
N ASP A 250 2.18 14.16 -17.77
CA ASP A 250 3.23 14.73 -18.59
C ASP A 250 4.26 15.46 -17.71
N ASN A 251 3.84 15.98 -16.55
CA ASN A 251 4.74 16.53 -15.54
C ASN A 251 5.65 15.43 -14.96
N ALA A 252 5.08 14.27 -14.65
CA ALA A 252 5.87 13.12 -14.18
C ALA A 252 6.83 12.63 -15.28
N ALA A 253 6.36 12.53 -16.53
CA ALA A 253 7.21 12.16 -17.66
C ALA A 253 8.35 13.16 -17.88
N PHE A 254 8.09 14.48 -17.77
CA PHE A 254 9.11 15.51 -17.83
C PHE A 254 10.17 15.30 -16.76
N THR A 255 9.75 15.19 -15.49
CA THR A 255 10.69 15.00 -14.39
C THR A 255 11.53 13.73 -14.58
N VAL A 256 10.93 12.59 -14.97
CA VAL A 256 11.67 11.34 -15.26
C VAL A 256 12.71 11.55 -16.36
N ILE A 257 12.32 12.17 -17.47
CA ILE A 257 13.22 12.38 -18.61
C ILE A 257 14.40 13.28 -18.20
N PHE A 258 14.12 14.44 -17.63
CA PHE A 258 15.12 15.48 -17.43
C PHE A 258 15.94 15.34 -16.15
N SER A 259 15.39 14.79 -15.08
CA SER A 259 16.09 14.65 -13.80
C SER A 259 16.69 13.26 -13.56
N GLN A 260 16.24 12.24 -14.29
CA GLN A 260 16.71 10.86 -14.10
C GLN A 260 17.34 10.28 -15.37
N ILE A 261 16.62 10.20 -16.49
CA ILE A 261 17.11 9.52 -17.70
C ILE A 261 18.29 10.25 -18.32
N LEU A 262 18.11 11.52 -18.68
CA LEU A 262 19.13 12.28 -19.42
C LEU A 262 20.42 12.48 -18.62
N PRO A 263 20.40 12.78 -17.30
CA PRO A 263 21.62 12.87 -16.51
C PRO A 263 22.33 11.52 -16.32
N ALA A 264 21.61 10.40 -16.39
CA ALA A 264 22.17 9.07 -16.20
C ALA A 264 22.65 8.40 -17.50
N SER A 265 22.24 8.90 -18.67
CA SER A 265 22.63 8.34 -19.97
C SER A 265 24.03 8.79 -20.37
N GLU A 266 24.79 7.89 -21.01
CA GLU A 266 26.15 8.18 -21.52
C GLU A 266 26.12 9.18 -22.69
N ASP A 267 25.03 9.18 -23.45
CA ASP A 267 24.77 10.10 -24.55
C ASP A 267 23.37 10.69 -24.39
N SER A 268 23.30 11.83 -23.69
CA SER A 268 22.05 12.53 -23.44
C SER A 268 21.38 13.01 -24.73
N ASP A 269 22.13 13.25 -25.80
CA ASP A 269 21.58 13.76 -27.06
C ASP A 269 20.86 12.67 -27.84
N ARG A 270 21.46 11.48 -27.90
CA ARG A 270 20.81 10.28 -28.42
C ARG A 270 19.56 9.97 -27.60
N ALA A 271 19.66 9.99 -26.27
CA ALA A 271 18.52 9.70 -25.40
C ALA A 271 17.37 10.70 -25.61
N LEU A 272 17.68 11.99 -25.75
CA LEU A 272 16.71 13.05 -26.05
C LEU A 272 15.97 12.76 -27.37
N ALA A 273 16.71 12.45 -28.43
CA ALA A 273 16.16 12.14 -29.75
C ALA A 273 15.28 10.89 -29.74
N GLU A 274 15.72 9.81 -29.07
CA GLU A 274 14.93 8.57 -28.96
C GLU A 274 13.64 8.73 -28.15
N LEU A 275 13.65 9.62 -27.16
CA LEU A 275 12.47 10.02 -26.39
C LEU A 275 11.53 10.95 -27.19
N GLY A 276 11.93 11.35 -28.40
CA GLY A 276 11.13 12.18 -29.31
C GLY A 276 11.29 13.69 -29.11
N LEU A 277 12.32 14.11 -28.38
CA LEU A 277 12.58 15.51 -28.05
C LEU A 277 13.77 16.02 -28.87
N ASP A 278 13.75 17.31 -29.21
CA ASP A 278 14.83 17.95 -29.98
C ASP A 278 15.82 18.70 -29.07
N GLY A 279 16.91 19.17 -29.67
CA GLY A 279 18.01 19.82 -28.94
C GLY A 279 17.63 21.06 -28.13
N ALA A 280 16.46 21.68 -28.36
CA ALA A 280 16.00 22.83 -27.59
C ALA A 280 15.64 22.45 -26.14
N TYR A 281 15.34 21.17 -25.90
CA TYR A 281 15.00 20.65 -24.57
C TYR A 281 16.23 20.44 -23.66
N ARG A 282 17.46 20.50 -24.18
CA ARG A 282 18.69 20.31 -23.40
C ARG A 282 18.81 21.22 -22.18
N GLN A 283 18.29 22.45 -22.28
CA GLN A 283 18.35 23.45 -21.22
C GLN A 283 17.66 23.01 -19.92
N TRP A 284 16.79 21.98 -19.97
CA TRP A 284 16.06 21.47 -18.81
C TRP A 284 16.69 20.24 -18.17
N ILE A 285 17.81 19.73 -18.67
CA ILE A 285 18.53 18.61 -18.04
C ILE A 285 18.89 18.97 -16.60
N GLY A 286 18.53 18.09 -15.67
CA GLY A 286 18.69 18.29 -14.22
C GLY A 286 17.54 19.03 -13.54
N LEU A 287 16.51 19.46 -14.27
CA LEU A 287 15.32 20.12 -13.71
C LEU A 287 14.12 19.16 -13.61
N GLN A 288 13.19 19.51 -12.73
CA GLN A 288 11.90 18.84 -12.57
C GLN A 288 10.77 19.72 -13.11
N ALA A 289 9.58 19.13 -13.32
CA ALA A 289 8.43 19.83 -13.89
C ALA A 289 8.00 21.10 -13.14
N TYR A 290 8.29 21.16 -11.84
CA TYR A 290 7.94 22.27 -10.95
C TYR A 290 9.12 23.21 -10.67
N SER A 291 10.26 23.04 -11.33
CA SER A 291 11.40 23.95 -11.19
C SER A 291 11.07 25.33 -11.78
N PRO A 292 11.56 26.43 -11.17
CA PRO A 292 11.39 27.77 -11.73
C PRO A 292 11.91 27.84 -13.18
N GLY A 293 11.12 28.43 -14.07
CA GLY A 293 11.48 28.63 -15.48
C GLY A 293 11.08 27.49 -16.42
N VAL A 294 10.60 26.35 -15.91
CA VAL A 294 10.08 25.26 -16.76
C VAL A 294 8.71 25.64 -17.33
N PRO A 295 8.52 25.70 -18.66
CA PRO A 295 7.31 26.26 -19.27
C PRO A 295 6.14 25.25 -19.40
N LEU A 296 5.97 24.34 -18.44
CA LEU A 296 4.86 23.37 -18.46
C LEU A 296 3.50 24.00 -18.17
N ASP A 297 3.48 25.18 -17.54
CA ASP A 297 2.25 25.97 -17.38
C ASP A 297 1.83 26.69 -18.69
N ASN A 298 2.71 26.74 -19.69
CA ASN A 298 2.38 27.27 -21.01
C ASN A 298 1.64 26.19 -21.84
N PRO A 299 0.36 26.41 -22.23
CA PRO A 299 -0.43 25.39 -22.93
C PRO A 299 0.18 24.92 -24.25
N ALA A 300 0.86 25.80 -24.98
CA ALA A 300 1.45 25.47 -26.28
C ALA A 300 2.68 24.55 -26.11
N PHE A 301 3.55 24.87 -25.15
CA PHE A 301 4.70 24.03 -24.82
C PHE A 301 4.25 22.68 -24.26
N HIS A 302 3.29 22.68 -23.32
CA HIS A 302 2.76 21.45 -22.73
C HIS A 302 2.14 20.53 -23.77
N GLN A 303 1.35 21.08 -24.70
CA GLN A 303 0.75 20.30 -25.79
C GLN A 303 1.79 19.74 -26.76
N ASP A 304 2.83 20.50 -27.11
CA ASP A 304 3.92 20.03 -27.96
C ASP A 304 4.72 18.89 -27.27
N PHE A 305 5.11 19.09 -26.02
CA PHE A 305 5.81 18.08 -25.21
C PHE A 305 5.00 16.78 -25.13
N ARG A 306 3.71 16.89 -24.83
CA ARG A 306 2.77 15.78 -24.73
C ARG A 306 2.60 15.01 -26.04
N ARG A 307 2.64 15.68 -27.20
CA ARG A 307 2.57 15.01 -28.51
C ARG A 307 3.86 14.27 -28.83
N ARG A 308 5.00 14.75 -28.31
CA ARG A 308 6.34 14.22 -28.61
C ARG A 308 6.71 13.03 -27.76
N THR A 309 6.37 13.02 -26.48
CA THR A 309 6.80 11.97 -25.55
C THR A 309 5.63 11.26 -24.86
N SER A 310 5.90 10.12 -24.24
CA SER A 310 4.94 9.38 -23.41
C SER A 310 5.65 8.36 -22.53
N PHE A 311 4.96 7.85 -21.51
CA PHE A 311 5.46 6.72 -20.71
C PHE A 311 5.73 5.46 -21.55
N LEU A 312 5.01 5.26 -22.66
CA LEU A 312 5.31 4.15 -23.58
C LEU A 312 6.69 4.33 -24.24
N LYS A 313 7.03 5.55 -24.65
CA LYS A 313 8.38 5.86 -25.18
C LYS A 313 9.45 5.69 -24.13
N ILE A 314 9.21 6.15 -22.89
CA ILE A 314 10.12 5.93 -21.75
C ILE A 314 10.36 4.43 -21.53
N ALA A 315 9.28 3.63 -21.50
CA ALA A 315 9.39 2.18 -21.35
C ALA A 315 10.17 1.53 -22.50
N GLN A 316 9.90 1.92 -23.75
CA GLN A 316 10.64 1.44 -24.92
C GLN A 316 12.12 1.84 -24.88
N PHE A 317 12.43 3.06 -24.43
CA PHE A 317 13.80 3.53 -24.24
C PHE A 317 14.54 2.64 -23.23
N TYR A 318 13.95 2.39 -22.06
CA TYR A 318 14.55 1.50 -21.06
C TYR A 318 14.76 0.06 -21.58
N LEU A 319 13.85 -0.47 -22.40
CA LEU A 319 14.01 -1.79 -23.01
C LEU A 319 15.15 -1.85 -24.04
N ARG A 320 15.39 -0.76 -24.77
CA ARG A 320 16.50 -0.66 -25.73
C ARG A 320 17.84 -0.37 -25.06
N HIS A 321 17.81 0.32 -23.92
CA HIS A 321 18.99 0.76 -23.16
C HIS A 321 18.96 0.21 -21.72
N PRO A 322 19.14 -1.11 -21.53
CA PRO A 322 19.05 -1.74 -20.21
C PRO A 322 20.09 -1.22 -19.22
N ALA A 323 21.25 -0.73 -19.69
CA ALA A 323 22.25 -0.08 -18.84
C ALA A 323 21.73 1.23 -18.24
N ASP A 324 21.07 2.07 -19.06
CA ASP A 324 20.44 3.32 -18.61
C ASP A 324 19.29 3.01 -17.65
N ALA A 325 18.46 2.02 -17.97
CA ALA A 325 17.39 1.54 -17.09
C ALA A 325 17.93 1.06 -15.73
N TRP A 326 19.05 0.32 -15.74
CA TRP A 326 19.70 -0.14 -14.52
C TRP A 326 20.24 1.02 -13.67
N ARG A 327 20.90 2.01 -14.30
CA ARG A 327 21.41 3.20 -13.59
C ARG A 327 20.25 3.97 -12.96
N ALA A 328 19.16 4.22 -13.70
CA ALA A 328 17.96 4.88 -13.19
C ALA A 328 17.33 4.11 -12.02
N LEU A 329 17.08 2.80 -12.20
CA LEU A 329 16.49 1.93 -11.18
C LEU A 329 17.33 1.92 -9.91
N ARG A 330 18.66 1.73 -10.04
CA ARG A 330 19.58 1.66 -8.89
C ARG A 330 19.58 2.97 -8.10
N THR A 331 19.67 4.12 -8.79
CA THR A 331 19.66 5.43 -8.14
C THR A 331 18.37 5.68 -7.36
N SER A 332 17.21 5.36 -7.96
CA SER A 332 15.94 5.45 -7.25
C SER A 332 15.89 4.54 -6.02
N LEU A 333 16.37 3.30 -6.14
CA LEU A 333 16.37 2.36 -5.03
C LEU A 333 17.41 2.68 -3.94
N ASP A 334 18.49 3.38 -4.29
CA ASP A 334 19.46 3.92 -3.32
C ASP A 334 18.78 4.93 -2.38
N GLU A 335 17.95 5.82 -2.93
CA GLU A 335 17.15 6.79 -2.16
C GLU A 335 16.01 6.10 -1.40
N ALA A 336 15.25 5.22 -2.07
CA ALA A 336 14.14 4.48 -1.47
C ALA A 336 14.58 3.64 -0.26
N GLY A 337 15.81 3.12 -0.31
CA GLY A 337 16.44 2.36 0.77
C GLY A 337 16.66 3.13 2.06
N SER A 338 16.38 4.44 2.10
CA SER A 338 16.35 5.24 3.33
C SER A 338 15.18 4.87 4.25
N PHE A 339 14.09 4.31 3.73
CA PHE A 339 12.83 4.04 4.46
C PHE A 339 12.29 5.25 5.23
N GLN A 340 12.63 6.46 4.77
CA GLN A 340 12.23 7.70 5.41
C GLN A 340 12.10 8.80 4.37
N SER A 341 10.99 9.52 4.38
CA SER A 341 10.79 10.65 3.48
C SER A 341 11.82 11.76 3.78
N PRO A 342 12.37 12.46 2.76
CA PRO A 342 13.25 13.62 2.96
C PRO A 342 12.50 14.83 3.55
N LEU A 343 11.18 14.77 3.69
CA LEU A 343 10.32 15.84 4.23
C LEU A 343 10.35 15.96 5.76
N GLY A 344 10.05 17.15 6.29
CA GLY A 344 9.99 17.39 7.74
C GLY A 344 8.87 16.63 8.42
N ASN A 345 9.08 16.24 9.70
CA ASN A 345 8.09 15.49 10.47
C ASN A 345 7.38 16.27 11.57
N PHE A 346 7.77 17.51 11.85
CA PHE A 346 7.20 18.26 12.97
C PHE A 346 6.54 19.56 12.52
N ASP A 347 5.59 20.03 13.31
CA ASP A 347 4.94 21.33 13.15
C ASP A 347 5.94 22.49 13.30
N SER A 348 5.78 23.54 12.52
CA SER A 348 6.64 24.73 12.57
C SER A 348 6.64 25.45 13.93
N ARG A 349 5.59 25.27 14.73
CA ARG A 349 5.43 25.82 16.09
C ARG A 349 5.95 24.90 17.19
N SER A 350 6.46 23.71 16.85
CA SER A 350 6.99 22.75 17.83
C SER A 350 8.38 23.12 18.37
N GLY A 351 9.01 24.18 17.86
CA GLY A 351 10.38 24.58 18.20
C GLY A 351 11.47 23.70 17.58
N LYS A 352 11.10 22.74 16.70
CA LYS A 352 12.05 21.89 15.99
C LYS A 352 12.65 22.61 14.76
N PRO A 353 13.90 22.30 14.37
CA PRO A 353 14.50 22.87 13.18
C PRO A 353 13.75 22.45 11.90
N PRO A 354 13.87 23.21 10.80
CA PRO A 354 13.30 22.82 9.50
C PRO A 354 13.77 21.43 9.08
N ALA A 355 12.88 20.66 8.44
CA ALA A 355 13.13 19.29 7.99
C ALA A 355 13.52 18.29 9.10
N ALA A 356 13.30 18.63 10.37
CA ALA A 356 13.56 17.73 11.50
C ALA A 356 12.81 16.39 11.36
N LYS A 357 13.51 15.32 11.71
CA LYS A 357 13.03 13.94 11.58
C LYS A 357 12.52 13.38 12.89
N TYR A 358 11.44 12.62 12.83
CA TYR A 358 11.05 11.76 13.94
C TYR A 358 11.96 10.53 13.95
N GLU A 359 12.38 10.09 15.14
CA GLU A 359 13.35 8.98 15.30
C GLU A 359 12.81 7.82 16.14
N SER A 360 11.68 7.99 16.82
CA SER A 360 11.06 6.93 17.62
C SER A 360 10.25 5.96 16.73
N PHE A 361 10.01 4.74 17.22
CA PHE A 361 9.23 3.71 16.51
C PHE A 361 9.75 3.37 15.10
N GLN A 362 11.07 3.52 14.87
CA GLN A 362 11.75 3.17 13.62
C GLN A 362 12.63 1.92 13.79
N LEU A 363 12.15 0.91 14.51
CA LEU A 363 12.95 -0.29 14.73
C LEU A 363 13.18 -1.00 13.40
N VAL A 364 12.12 -1.35 12.68
CA VAL A 364 12.20 -2.13 11.45
C VAL A 364 12.76 -1.27 10.32
N SER A 365 12.25 -0.05 10.13
CA SER A 365 12.79 0.88 9.13
C SER A 365 14.25 1.21 9.38
N GLY A 366 14.67 1.39 10.65
CA GLY A 366 16.06 1.63 11.02
C GLY A 366 16.98 0.47 10.65
N TRP A 367 16.56 -0.78 10.89
CA TRP A 367 17.31 -1.97 10.44
C TRP A 367 17.39 -2.05 8.92
N LYS A 368 16.27 -1.86 8.21
CA LYS A 368 16.25 -1.85 6.75
C LYS A 368 17.14 -0.75 6.17
N ARG A 369 17.09 0.46 6.73
CA ARG A 369 17.93 1.61 6.33
C ARG A 369 19.41 1.28 6.41
N ARG A 370 19.87 0.65 7.49
CA ARG A 370 21.29 0.22 7.63
C ARG A 370 21.72 -0.78 6.56
N ILE A 371 20.79 -1.60 6.07
CA ILE A 371 21.09 -2.65 5.08
C ILE A 371 21.01 -2.08 3.65
N PHE A 372 20.07 -1.20 3.36
CA PHE A 372 19.67 -0.87 1.98
C PHE A 372 19.94 0.57 1.55
N TYR A 373 20.15 1.51 2.47
CA TYR A 373 20.39 2.91 2.10
C TYR A 373 21.69 3.04 1.31
N HIS A 374 21.65 3.66 0.12
CA HIS A 374 22.74 3.66 -0.87
C HIS A 374 23.16 2.28 -1.40
N HIS A 375 22.32 1.26 -1.21
CA HIS A 375 22.54 -0.11 -1.67
C HIS A 375 21.30 -0.65 -2.40
N GLY A 376 20.78 0.11 -3.36
CA GLY A 376 19.56 -0.16 -4.13
C GLY A 376 19.59 -1.51 -4.86
N ALA A 377 20.76 -1.94 -5.34
CA ALA A 377 20.93 -3.28 -5.91
C ALA A 377 20.67 -4.39 -4.88
N ARG A 378 21.07 -4.19 -3.62
CA ARG A 378 20.80 -5.11 -2.51
C ARG A 378 19.31 -5.13 -2.16
N LEU A 379 18.66 -3.96 -2.16
CA LEU A 379 17.21 -3.84 -1.95
C LEU A 379 16.45 -4.62 -3.03
N LEU A 380 16.81 -4.41 -4.29
CA LEU A 380 16.20 -5.11 -5.42
C LEU A 380 16.40 -6.63 -5.33
N ALA A 381 17.64 -7.08 -5.10
CA ALA A 381 17.95 -8.50 -4.95
C ALA A 381 17.15 -9.15 -3.82
N PHE A 382 16.95 -8.42 -2.72
CA PHE A 382 16.17 -8.91 -1.59
C PHE A 382 14.67 -8.99 -1.89
N PHE A 383 14.11 -8.02 -2.63
CA PHE A 383 12.75 -8.10 -3.18
C PHE A 383 12.56 -9.30 -4.10
N PHE A 384 13.47 -9.52 -5.07
CA PHE A 384 13.43 -10.68 -5.95
C PHE A 384 13.57 -12.00 -5.18
N GLY A 385 14.48 -12.06 -4.20
CA GLY A 385 14.67 -13.23 -3.35
C GLY A 385 13.38 -13.64 -2.64
N LEU A 386 12.68 -12.69 -2.01
CA LEU A 386 11.39 -12.96 -1.38
C LEU A 386 10.29 -13.33 -2.40
N ALA A 387 10.23 -12.60 -3.51
CA ALA A 387 9.26 -12.82 -4.58
C ALA A 387 9.40 -14.18 -5.27
N LEU A 388 10.58 -14.81 -5.20
CA LEU A 388 10.80 -16.18 -5.65
C LEU A 388 10.57 -17.20 -4.53
N LEU A 389 11.12 -16.94 -3.35
CA LEU A 389 11.10 -17.89 -2.23
C LEU A 389 9.70 -18.13 -1.68
N VAL A 390 8.89 -17.08 -1.51
CA VAL A 390 7.54 -17.20 -0.92
C VAL A 390 6.61 -18.04 -1.81
N PRO A 391 6.44 -17.77 -3.12
CA PRO A 391 5.66 -18.63 -3.98
C PRO A 391 6.21 -20.06 -4.08
N ALA A 392 7.53 -20.25 -4.07
CA ALA A 392 8.15 -21.58 -4.11
C ALA A 392 7.80 -22.40 -2.86
N LEU A 393 7.89 -21.81 -1.67
CA LEU A 393 7.49 -22.46 -0.42
C LEU A 393 5.97 -22.73 -0.38
N LEU A 394 5.15 -21.78 -0.83
CA LEU A 394 3.70 -21.97 -0.93
C LEU A 394 3.33 -23.09 -1.90
N PHE A 395 4.05 -23.19 -3.01
CA PHE A 395 3.92 -24.30 -3.96
C PHE A 395 4.33 -25.64 -3.34
N TRP A 396 5.47 -25.68 -2.64
CA TRP A 396 5.93 -26.85 -1.91
C TRP A 396 4.90 -27.35 -0.89
N HIS A 397 4.31 -26.43 -0.12
CA HIS A 397 3.25 -26.73 0.84
C HIS A 397 1.86 -26.90 0.23
N ARG A 398 1.71 -26.75 -1.10
CA ARG A 398 0.44 -26.85 -1.85
C ARG A 398 -0.66 -25.94 -1.29
N ARG A 399 -0.31 -24.73 -0.85
CA ARG A 399 -1.21 -23.76 -0.21
C ARG A 399 -1.10 -22.40 -0.86
N ALA A 400 -2.23 -21.78 -1.18
CA ALA A 400 -2.32 -20.36 -1.58
C ALA A 400 -1.32 -19.89 -2.66
N VAL A 401 -0.90 -20.78 -3.57
CA VAL A 401 0.18 -20.51 -4.55
C VAL A 401 -0.09 -19.25 -5.37
N TRP A 402 -1.32 -19.10 -5.89
CA TRP A 402 -1.72 -17.92 -6.64
C TRP A 402 -1.74 -16.64 -5.81
N GLY A 403 -2.10 -16.74 -4.52
CA GLY A 403 -2.02 -15.61 -3.59
C GLY A 403 -0.59 -15.11 -3.41
N GLY A 404 0.35 -16.04 -3.17
CA GLY A 404 1.77 -15.72 -3.08
C GLY A 404 2.35 -15.17 -4.39
N ALA A 405 2.01 -15.77 -5.52
CA ALA A 405 2.48 -15.34 -6.83
C ALA A 405 1.99 -13.92 -7.17
N VAL A 406 0.71 -13.62 -6.92
CA VAL A 406 0.16 -12.27 -7.13
C VAL A 406 0.78 -11.26 -6.16
N LEU A 407 0.92 -11.59 -4.87
CA LEU A 407 1.58 -10.71 -3.90
C LEU A 407 3.01 -10.36 -4.35
N SER A 408 3.75 -11.36 -4.85
CA SER A 408 5.10 -11.19 -5.38
C SER A 408 5.13 -10.33 -6.64
N ALA A 409 4.19 -10.57 -7.57
CA ALA A 409 4.07 -9.80 -8.80
C ALA A 409 3.71 -8.33 -8.52
N MET A 410 2.79 -8.07 -7.60
CA MET A 410 2.45 -6.72 -7.16
C MET A 410 3.64 -6.02 -6.50
N ALA A 411 4.36 -6.71 -5.60
CA ALA A 411 5.52 -6.14 -4.91
C ALA A 411 6.62 -5.73 -5.91
N LEU A 412 6.94 -6.59 -6.88
CA LEU A 412 7.94 -6.30 -7.91
C LEU A 412 7.48 -5.22 -8.89
N SER A 413 6.23 -5.29 -9.38
CA SER A 413 5.74 -4.32 -10.37
C SER A 413 5.64 -2.93 -9.77
N THR A 414 5.11 -2.81 -8.54
CA THR A 414 5.03 -1.51 -7.85
C THR A 414 6.41 -0.95 -7.54
N LEU A 415 7.37 -1.79 -7.13
CA LEU A 415 8.75 -1.38 -6.91
C LEU A 415 9.39 -0.80 -8.18
N ILE A 416 9.36 -1.57 -9.27
CA ILE A 416 10.05 -1.24 -10.53
C ILE A 416 9.39 -0.02 -11.19
N VAL A 417 8.06 -0.03 -11.33
CA VAL A 417 7.36 1.07 -12.01
C VAL A 417 7.50 2.36 -11.21
N SER A 418 7.33 2.32 -9.89
CA SER A 418 7.50 3.53 -9.07
C SER A 418 8.95 4.01 -9.00
N ALA A 419 9.94 3.17 -9.32
CA ALA A 419 11.35 3.56 -9.41
C ALA A 419 11.76 4.17 -10.76
N LEU A 420 11.04 3.84 -11.83
CA LEU A 420 11.36 4.23 -13.19
C LEU A 420 10.40 5.27 -13.79
N ALA A 421 9.21 5.43 -13.20
CA ALA A 421 8.15 6.30 -13.70
C ALA A 421 7.83 7.49 -12.79
N ASP A 422 8.54 7.63 -11.67
CA ASP A 422 8.43 8.77 -10.76
C ASP A 422 9.81 9.07 -10.15
N VAL A 423 10.05 10.33 -9.80
CA VAL A 423 11.32 10.82 -9.27
C VAL A 423 11.01 11.91 -8.23
N TYR A 424 11.82 11.98 -7.17
CA TYR A 424 11.67 12.77 -5.93
C TYR A 424 10.74 12.18 -4.88
N ASP A 425 11.16 12.28 -3.60
CA ASP A 425 10.48 11.65 -2.44
C ASP A 425 10.23 10.17 -2.70
N GLN A 426 11.31 9.49 -3.13
CA GLN A 426 11.21 8.14 -3.68
C GLN A 426 10.65 7.14 -2.67
N PHE A 427 10.89 7.37 -1.38
CA PHE A 427 10.29 6.59 -0.31
C PHE A 427 8.75 6.61 -0.34
N ARG A 428 8.11 7.79 -0.49
CA ARG A 428 6.65 7.91 -0.52
C ARG A 428 6.05 7.10 -1.68
N HIS A 429 6.65 7.21 -2.86
CA HIS A 429 6.20 6.47 -4.05
C HIS A 429 6.35 4.95 -3.92
N GLN A 430 7.16 4.49 -2.95
CA GLN A 430 7.41 3.08 -2.68
C GLN A 430 6.63 2.55 -1.48
N LEU A 431 5.75 3.35 -0.84
CA LEU A 431 5.04 2.98 0.38
C LEU A 431 4.27 1.66 0.25
N VAL A 432 3.51 1.49 -0.83
CA VAL A 432 2.76 0.25 -1.09
C VAL A 432 3.70 -0.90 -1.45
N ALA A 433 4.77 -0.66 -2.20
CA ALA A 433 5.77 -1.69 -2.51
C ALA A 433 6.43 -2.23 -1.23
N PHE A 434 6.77 -1.36 -0.28
CA PHE A 434 7.31 -1.75 1.02
C PHE A 434 6.28 -2.48 1.88
N ALA A 435 5.01 -2.07 1.86
CA ALA A 435 3.96 -2.80 2.58
C ALA A 435 3.77 -4.22 2.03
N LEU A 436 3.75 -4.39 0.69
CA LEU A 436 3.67 -5.71 0.04
C LEU A 436 4.89 -6.56 0.34
N PHE A 437 6.06 -5.93 0.41
CA PHE A 437 7.30 -6.57 0.83
C PHE A 437 7.28 -7.04 2.29
N ASP A 438 6.75 -6.24 3.20
CA ASP A 438 6.58 -6.66 4.60
C ASP A 438 5.55 -7.77 4.75
N MET A 439 4.52 -7.82 3.88
CA MET A 439 3.62 -8.97 3.78
C MET A 439 4.34 -10.23 3.29
N LEU A 440 5.26 -10.12 2.32
CA LEU A 440 6.09 -11.25 1.88
C LEU A 440 7.00 -11.74 3.02
N LEU A 441 7.64 -10.82 3.75
CA LEU A 441 8.49 -11.15 4.90
C LEU A 441 7.68 -11.84 6.01
N LEU A 442 6.51 -11.31 6.35
CA LEU A 442 5.60 -11.92 7.31
C LEU A 442 5.18 -13.34 6.87
N THR A 443 4.87 -13.51 5.58
CA THR A 443 4.50 -14.81 5.01
C THR A 443 5.68 -15.79 5.09
N LEU A 444 6.89 -15.35 4.78
CA LEU A 444 8.10 -16.16 4.89
C LEU A 444 8.32 -16.64 6.33
N VAL A 445 8.26 -15.73 7.31
CA VAL A 445 8.42 -16.07 8.74
C VAL A 445 7.35 -17.07 9.19
N TRP A 446 6.13 -16.96 8.67
CA TRP A 446 5.06 -17.92 8.95
C TRP A 446 5.30 -19.30 8.30
N LEU A 447 5.92 -19.36 7.12
CA LEU A 447 6.20 -20.62 6.40
C LEU A 447 7.40 -21.39 6.95
N VAL A 448 8.45 -20.71 7.42
CA VAL A 448 9.71 -21.36 7.87
C VAL A 448 9.49 -22.44 8.94
N PRO A 449 8.70 -22.23 10.02
CA PRO A 449 8.42 -23.28 11.00
C PRO A 449 7.67 -24.48 10.41
N GLN A 450 6.80 -24.24 9.42
CA GLN A 450 6.00 -25.29 8.78
C GLN A 450 6.86 -26.18 7.85
N ALA A 451 7.92 -25.64 7.25
CA ALA A 451 8.87 -26.41 6.44
C ALA A 451 9.64 -27.45 7.26
N ARG A 452 9.79 -27.24 8.58
CA ARG A 452 10.53 -28.15 9.48
C ARG A 452 9.70 -29.32 10.01
N SER A 453 8.39 -29.32 9.81
CA SER A 453 7.52 -30.43 10.20
C SER A 453 7.19 -31.24 8.95
N PRO A 454 7.87 -32.37 8.67
CA PRO A 454 7.51 -33.19 7.53
C PRO A 454 6.05 -33.63 7.65
N CYS A 455 5.27 -33.39 6.60
CA CYS A 455 3.93 -33.93 6.46
C CYS A 455 4.01 -35.45 6.61
N LEU A 456 3.63 -35.99 7.78
CA LEU A 456 3.19 -37.37 7.86
C LEU A 456 2.01 -37.52 6.88
N PRO A 457 1.99 -38.55 6.02
CA PRO A 457 0.88 -38.75 5.11
C PRO A 457 -0.39 -38.93 5.94
N THR A 458 -1.36 -38.04 5.76
CA THR A 458 -2.70 -38.21 6.31
C THR A 458 -3.27 -39.50 5.74
N SER A 459 -3.40 -40.54 6.57
CA SER A 459 -4.08 -41.77 6.20
C SER A 459 -5.50 -41.40 5.75
N SER A 460 -5.81 -41.67 4.49
CA SER A 460 -7.15 -41.56 3.94
C SER A 460 -8.05 -42.67 4.51
N ALA A 461 -8.44 -42.55 5.78
CA ALA A 461 -9.54 -43.32 6.32
C ALA A 461 -10.83 -42.53 6.07
N ARG A 462 -11.50 -42.82 4.94
CA ARG A 462 -12.90 -42.41 4.76
C ARG A 462 -13.73 -43.07 5.87
N PRO A 463 -14.59 -42.34 6.60
CA PRO A 463 -15.58 -43.00 7.45
C PRO A 463 -16.55 -43.76 6.52
N ARG A 464 -16.57 -45.09 6.60
CA ARG A 464 -17.65 -45.90 6.03
C ARG A 464 -18.89 -45.64 6.90
N PHE A 465 -19.89 -44.98 6.34
CA PHE A 465 -21.25 -45.00 6.89
C PHE A 465 -21.79 -46.43 6.81
N PRO A 466 -22.34 -47.00 7.89
CA PRO A 466 -23.05 -48.27 7.79
C PRO A 466 -24.45 -48.02 7.23
N THR A 467 -24.63 -48.32 5.94
CA THR A 467 -25.95 -48.56 5.35
C THR A 467 -26.43 -49.95 5.76
N ARG A 468 -27.35 -50.03 6.73
CA ARG A 468 -28.45 -51.01 6.78
C ARG A 468 -29.37 -50.72 7.96
N TRP A 469 -30.53 -50.14 7.63
CA TRP A 469 -31.70 -50.12 8.48
C TRP A 469 -32.39 -51.48 8.32
N HIS A 470 -32.30 -52.36 9.30
CA HIS A 470 -33.15 -53.54 9.40
C HIS A 470 -34.37 -53.14 10.25
N GLY A 471 -35.55 -53.15 9.62
CA GLY A 471 -36.82 -52.91 10.29
C GLY A 471 -37.13 -54.03 11.32
N PRO A 472 -37.99 -53.76 12.30
CA PRO A 472 -38.31 -54.72 13.34
C PRO A 472 -39.21 -55.84 12.84
N ASP A 473 -38.79 -57.08 13.09
CA ASP A 473 -39.56 -58.31 12.94
C ASP A 473 -40.86 -58.25 13.75
N ARG A 474 -41.99 -58.51 13.07
CA ARG A 474 -43.27 -58.84 13.70
C ARG A 474 -43.21 -60.29 14.16
N ALA A 475 -42.95 -60.51 15.45
CA ALA A 475 -43.25 -61.78 16.10
C ALA A 475 -44.76 -61.83 16.44
N ARG A 476 -45.43 -62.83 15.86
CA ARG A 476 -46.75 -63.34 16.27
C ARG A 476 -46.76 -63.65 17.78
N ARG A 477 -47.83 -63.26 18.46
CA ARG A 477 -48.38 -63.99 19.61
C ARG A 477 -49.82 -64.37 19.24
N ASP A 478 -50.06 -65.66 19.14
CA ASP A 478 -51.38 -66.27 19.27
C ASP A 478 -51.62 -66.63 20.75
N SER A 479 -52.89 -66.80 21.16
CA SER A 479 -53.48 -67.12 22.49
C SER A 479 -53.48 -66.01 23.55
N ASP A 480 -54.59 -65.58 24.15
CA ASP A 480 -55.97 -66.10 24.28
C ASP A 480 -57.00 -64.97 24.12
#